data_AF-A0A9D2DAV5-F1
#
_entry.id   AF-A0A9D2DAV5-F1
#
_cell.length_a   1.000
_cell.length_b   1.000
_cell.length_c   1.000
_cell.angle_alpha   90.00
_cell.angle_beta   90.00
_cell.angle_gamma   90.00
#
_symmetry.space_group_name_H-M   'P 1'
#
loop_
_entity.id
_entity.type
_entity.pdbx_description
1 polymer ?
#
loop_
_entity_poly.entity_id
_entity_poly.type
_entity_poly.pdbx_seq_one_letter_code
_entity_poly.pdbx_strand_id
1 'polypeptide(L)' 'AVASAASAALGALSEDSSILGKSLIFVGLAEGVCLYGLIISFMILGNL' A
#
# COMPACT_ATOMS: atom_id res chain seq x y z
N ALA A 1 -7.67 -4.35 -3.60
CA ALA A 1 -7.33 -3.92 -2.23
C ALA A 1 -6.85 -2.47 -2.20
N VAL A 2 -5.68 -2.14 -2.78
CA VAL A 2 -5.15 -0.74 -2.82
C VAL A 2 -6.05 0.23 -3.59
N ALA A 3 -6.60 -0.15 -4.75
CA ALA A 3 -7.53 0.71 -5.49
C ALA A 3 -8.83 1.03 -4.72
N SER A 4 -9.34 0.06 -3.95
CA SER A 4 -10.52 0.23 -3.08
C SER A 4 -10.19 1.10 -1.86
N ALA A 5 -9.01 0.91 -1.27
CA ALA A 5 -8.50 1.76 -0.19
C ALA A 5 -8.27 3.20 -0.66
N ALA A 6 -7.79 3.41 -1.89
CA ALA A 6 -7.59 4.73 -2.48
C ALA A 6 -8.91 5.48 -2.73
N SER A 7 -9.98 4.79 -3.19
CA SER A 7 -11.29 5.42 -3.36
C SER A 7 -11.96 5.76 -2.03
N ALA A 8 -11.86 4.87 -1.03
CA ALA A 8 -12.33 5.14 0.33
C ALA A 8 -11.53 6.26 1.02
N ALA A 9 -10.22 6.29 0.77
CA ALA A 9 -9.32 7.37 1.17
C ALA A 9 -9.72 8.70 0.53
N LEU A 10 -10.01 8.75 -0.77
CA LEU A 10 -10.41 9.98 -1.45
C LEU A 10 -11.77 10.51 -0.96
N GLY A 11 -12.71 9.61 -0.63
CA GLY A 11 -13.97 9.95 0.03
C GLY A 11 -13.76 10.48 1.45
N ALA A 12 -12.92 9.82 2.26
CA ALA A 12 -12.59 10.27 3.61
C ALA A 12 -11.73 11.55 3.64
N LEU A 13 -10.94 11.82 2.61
CA LEU A 13 -10.19 13.07 2.41
C LEU A 13 -11.12 14.26 2.21
N SER A 14 -12.26 14.03 1.55
CA SER A 14 -13.30 15.03 1.33
C SER A 14 -14.02 15.40 2.63
N GLU A 15 -14.00 14.52 3.63
CA GLU A 15 -14.60 14.73 4.96
C GLU A 15 -13.58 15.26 5.97
N ASP A 16 -12.39 14.65 6.05
CA ASP A 16 -11.38 14.98 7.05
C ASP A 16 -9.97 14.51 6.63
N SER A 17 -9.10 15.47 6.27
CA SER A 17 -7.76 15.20 5.74
C SER A 17 -6.80 14.53 6.74
N SER A 18 -7.11 14.58 8.04
CA SER A 18 -6.30 13.98 9.11
C SER A 18 -6.34 12.45 9.12
N ILE A 19 -7.46 11.84 8.69
CA ILE A 19 -7.62 10.38 8.63
C ILE A 19 -6.74 9.77 7.52
N LEU A 20 -6.47 10.48 6.43
CA LEU A 20 -5.57 9.99 5.39
C LEU A 20 -4.15 9.82 5.84
N GLY A 21 -3.60 10.77 6.59
CA GLY A 21 -2.22 10.66 7.08
C GLY A 21 -2.01 9.39 7.91
N LYS A 22 -3.00 9.03 8.75
CA LYS A 22 -2.95 7.81 9.57
C LYS A 22 -3.16 6.53 8.77
N SER A 23 -4.09 6.53 7.82
CA SER A 23 -4.37 5.38 6.95
C SER A 23 -3.23 5.09 5.97
N LEU A 24 -2.61 6.14 5.40
CA LEU A 24 -1.49 6.04 4.47
C LEU A 24 -0.23 5.43 5.10
N ILE A 25 0.00 5.65 6.40
CA ILE A 25 1.13 5.01 7.10
C ILE A 25 0.96 3.49 7.14
N PHE A 26 -0.26 3.00 7.38
CA PHE A 26 -0.55 1.57 7.37
C PHE A 26 -0.47 0.98 5.96
N VAL A 27 -0.93 1.73 4.94
CA VAL A 27 -0.80 1.34 3.53
C VAL A 27 0.68 1.28 3.10
N GLY A 28 1.50 2.27 3.49
CA GLY A 28 2.92 2.32 3.15
C GLY A 28 3.71 1.19 3.82
N LEU A 29 3.37 0.83 5.06
CA LEU A 29 3.94 -0.35 5.73
C LEU A 29 3.54 -1.66 5.02
N ALA A 30 2.28 -1.79 4.62
CA ALA A 30 1.80 -2.96 3.89
C ALA A 30 2.42 -3.10 2.49
N GLU A 31 2.58 -1.99 1.77
CA GLU A 31 3.27 -1.97 0.47
C GLU A 31 4.76 -2.33 0.60
N GLY A 32 5.45 -1.85 1.63
CA GLY A 32 6.86 -2.17 1.84
C GLY A 32 7.13 -3.68 1.97
N VAL A 33 6.26 -4.39 2.70
CA VAL A 33 6.35 -5.85 2.84
C VAL A 33 6.05 -6.57 1.52
N CYS A 34 5.06 -6.08 0.76
CA CYS A 34 4.69 -6.64 -0.54
C CYS A 34 5.83 -6.49 -1.56
N LEU A 35 6.46 -5.31 -1.63
CA LEU A 35 7.59 -5.06 -2.52
C LEU A 35 8.81 -5.91 -2.15
N TYR A 36 9.06 -6.13 -0.86
CA TYR A 36 10.12 -7.04 -0.44
C TYR A 36 9.86 -8.47 -0.94
N GLY A 37 8.63 -8.98 -0.78
CA GLY A 37 8.23 -10.28 -1.32
C GLY A 37 8.33 -10.37 -2.85
N LEU A 38 8.04 -9.27 -3.57
CA LEU A 38 8.20 -9.17 -5.02
C LEU A 38 9.68 -9.28 -5.43
N ILE A 39 10.57 -8.56 -4.74
CA ILE A 39 12.03 -8.62 -4.99
C ILE A 39 12.56 -10.03 -4.78
N ILE A 40 12.17 -10.67 -3.67
CA ILE A 40 12.57 -12.06 -3.40
C ILE A 40 12.00 -13.02 -4.47
N SER A 41 10.76 -12.80 -4.92
CA SER A 41 10.16 -13.59 -6.00
C SER A 41 10.96 -13.50 -7.30
N PHE A 42 11.39 -12.29 -7.69
CA PHE A 42 12.25 -12.11 -8.87
C PHE A 42 13.67 -12.66 -8.67
N MET A 43 14.24 -12.56 -7.46
CA MET A 43 15.55 -13.18 -7.14
C MET A 43 15.50 -14.70 -7.21
N ILE A 44 14.38 -15.32 -6.84
CA ILE A 44 14.17 -16.78 -6.96
C ILE A 44 13.92 -17.16 -8.41
N LEU A 45 13.07 -16.40 -9.13
CA LEU A 45 12.70 -16.70 -10.52
C LEU A 45 13.87 -16.49 -11.51
N GLY A 46 14.77 -15.55 -11.24
CA GLY A 46 15.96 -15.27 -12.07
C GLY A 46 17.21 -16.07 -11.69
N ASN A 47 17.14 -16.94 -10.68
CA ASN A 47 18.21 -17.87 -10.29
C ASN A 47 17.98 -19.31 -10.81
N LEU A 48 17.07 -19.50 -11.76
CA LEU A 48 16.90 -20.72 -12.56
C LEU A 48 17.20 -20.41 -14.03
#